data_AF-A0A7K3DIE7-F1
#
_entry.id   AF-A0A7K3DIE7-F1
#
_cell.length_a   1.000
_cell.length_b   1.000
_cell.length_c   1.000
_cell.angle_alpha   90.00
_cell.angle_beta   90.00
_cell.angle_gamma   90.00
#
_symmetry.space_group_name_H-M   'P 1'
#
loop_
_entity.id
_entity.type
_entity.pdbx_description
1 polymer ?
#
loop_
_entity_poly.entity_id
_entity_poly.type
_entity_poly.pdbx_seq_one_letter_code
_entity_poly.pdbx_strand_id
1 'polypeptide(L)'
;LSYTSFEWSDLEGSGRSAATDGAFEIACTVRNTGARPGTEIVQIYLHDPVASVVQPVQRLVAYLRLDELAPGEAVRVRAHVPADLASFTGRGGRRIVEPGDLELRLAASSTRTLLTARVSLTGAVREVDHRRRLHAGMTAEPLPAH
;
A
#
# COMPACT_ATOMS: atom_id res chain seq x y z
N LEU A 1 2.80 -19.21 7.60
CA LEU A 1 2.85 -19.98 6.33
C LEU A 1 1.44 -20.50 6.06
N SER A 2 0.81 -20.03 4.99
CA SER A 2 -0.44 -20.62 4.49
C SER A 2 -0.08 -21.92 3.73
N TYR A 3 -0.91 -22.96 3.80
CA TYR A 3 -0.67 -24.24 3.12
C TYR A 3 -1.05 -24.21 1.63
N THR A 4 -1.20 -23.01 1.05
CA THR A 4 -1.55 -22.77 -0.34
C THR A 4 -0.69 -21.65 -0.93
N SER A 5 -0.71 -21.50 -2.25
CA SER A 5 0.03 -20.47 -2.99
C SER A 5 -0.91 -19.36 -3.46
N PHE A 6 -0.43 -18.11 -3.41
CA PHE A 6 -1.16 -16.96 -3.92
C PHE A 6 -0.36 -16.25 -5.00
N GLU A 7 -1.04 -15.90 -6.08
CA GLU A 7 -0.52 -15.06 -7.16
C GLU A 7 -1.10 -13.66 -7.04
N TRP A 8 -0.26 -12.65 -7.30
CA TRP A 8 -0.62 -11.25 -7.19
C TRP A 8 -0.38 -10.58 -8.55
N SER A 9 -1.40 -9.96 -9.12
CA SER A 9 -1.37 -9.44 -10.49
C SER A 9 -2.13 -8.11 -10.63
N ASP A 10 -2.14 -7.58 -11.85
CA ASP A 10 -2.99 -6.45 -12.27
C ASP A 10 -2.85 -5.21 -11.40
N LEU A 11 -1.61 -4.83 -11.07
CA LEU A 11 -1.34 -3.64 -10.28
C LEU A 11 -1.83 -2.38 -11.00
N GLU A 12 -2.74 -1.66 -10.37
CA GLU A 12 -3.23 -0.35 -10.78
C GLU A 12 -2.76 0.74 -9.82
N GLY A 13 -2.66 1.96 -10.34
CA GLY A 13 -2.31 3.15 -9.56
C GLY A 13 -0.82 3.50 -9.55
N SER A 14 0.04 2.67 -10.15
CA SER A 14 1.45 3.04 -10.39
C SER A 14 1.55 4.17 -11.42
N GLY A 15 2.48 5.10 -11.20
CA GLY A 15 2.68 6.32 -11.99
C GLY A 15 1.69 7.45 -11.66
N ARG A 16 0.80 7.27 -10.69
CA ARG A 16 -0.16 8.32 -10.29
C ARG A 16 0.46 9.34 -9.35
N SER A 17 -0.03 10.57 -9.47
CA SER A 17 0.28 11.65 -8.54
C SER A 17 -0.92 11.98 -7.65
N ALA A 18 -0.65 12.39 -6.41
CA ALA A 18 -1.64 12.97 -5.49
C ALA A 18 -1.12 14.30 -4.94
N ALA A 19 -2.02 15.16 -4.50
CA ALA A 19 -1.64 16.36 -3.75
C ALA A 19 -1.13 15.99 -2.35
N THR A 20 -0.35 16.86 -1.71
CA THR A 20 0.16 16.67 -0.34
C THR A 20 -0.94 16.62 0.74
N ASP A 21 -2.18 16.96 0.40
CA ASP A 21 -3.40 16.80 1.21
C ASP A 21 -4.38 15.74 0.65
N GLY A 22 -3.99 15.05 -0.42
CA GLY A 22 -4.80 14.07 -1.11
C GLY A 22 -4.59 12.63 -0.62
N ALA A 23 -4.85 11.67 -1.52
CA ALA A 23 -4.66 10.25 -1.28
C ALA A 23 -4.29 9.52 -2.57
N PHE A 24 -3.62 8.38 -2.42
CA PHE A 24 -3.36 7.43 -3.49
C PHE A 24 -4.42 6.34 -3.51
N GLU A 25 -4.85 5.97 -4.71
CA GLU A 25 -5.68 4.80 -4.97
C GLU A 25 -4.83 3.77 -5.70
N ILE A 26 -4.60 2.62 -5.07
CA ILE A 26 -3.91 1.48 -5.68
C ILE A 26 -4.80 0.24 -5.59
N ALA A 27 -4.66 -0.64 -6.58
CA ALA A 27 -5.40 -1.89 -6.57
C ALA A 27 -4.55 -3.03 -7.13
N CYS A 28 -4.76 -4.24 -6.63
CA CYS A 28 -4.16 -5.46 -7.17
C CYS A 28 -5.13 -6.63 -7.08
N THR A 29 -4.90 -7.64 -7.91
CA THR A 29 -5.64 -8.90 -7.86
C THR A 29 -4.84 -9.89 -7.03
N VAL A 30 -5.50 -10.61 -6.12
CA VAL A 30 -4.90 -11.71 -5.36
C VAL A 30 -5.70 -12.97 -5.66
N ARG A 31 -5.04 -14.02 -6.17
CA ARG A 31 -5.65 -15.29 -6.55
C ARG A 31 -5.05 -16.44 -5.76
N ASN A 32 -5.88 -17.32 -5.21
CA ASN A 32 -5.43 -18.59 -4.68
C ASN A 32 -5.15 -19.55 -5.84
N THR A 33 -3.89 -19.91 -6.03
CA THR A 33 -3.44 -20.80 -7.11
C THR A 33 -3.17 -22.22 -6.63
N GLY A 34 -3.26 -22.49 -5.33
CA GLY A 34 -3.05 -23.82 -4.78
C GLY A 34 -4.34 -24.64 -4.73
N ALA A 35 -4.20 -25.89 -4.29
CA ALA A 35 -5.27 -26.90 -4.32
C ALA A 35 -6.18 -26.88 -3.08
N ARG A 36 -5.97 -25.94 -2.13
CA ARG A 36 -6.72 -25.88 -0.87
C ARG A 36 -7.15 -24.44 -0.58
N PRO A 37 -8.29 -24.25 0.11
CA PRO A 37 -8.64 -22.94 0.65
C PRO A 37 -7.53 -22.38 1.52
N GLY A 38 -7.35 -21.06 1.52
CA GLY A 38 -6.34 -20.43 2.35
C GLY A 38 -6.63 -18.97 2.65
N THR A 39 -5.97 -18.49 3.71
CA THR A 39 -5.94 -17.07 4.07
C THR A 39 -4.65 -16.45 3.53
N GLU A 40 -4.76 -15.22 3.03
CA GLU A 40 -3.62 -14.36 2.68
C GLU A 40 -3.74 -13.01 3.40
N ILE A 41 -2.60 -12.41 3.77
CA ILE A 41 -2.57 -11.08 4.38
C ILE A 41 -1.88 -10.12 3.42
N VAL A 42 -2.67 -9.19 2.88
CA VAL A 42 -2.15 -8.12 2.02
C VAL A 42 -1.62 -6.98 2.88
N GLN A 43 -0.34 -6.68 2.81
CA GLN A 43 0.30 -5.60 3.57
C GLN A 43 0.80 -4.52 2.61
N ILE A 44 0.64 -3.25 2.98
CA ILE A 44 1.15 -2.11 2.21
C ILE A 44 2.19 -1.38 3.03
N TYR A 45 3.39 -1.27 2.47
CA TYR A 45 4.50 -0.52 3.02
C TYR A 45 4.74 0.76 2.21
N LEU A 46 4.81 1.89 2.89
CA LEU A 46 5.27 3.14 2.30
C LEU A 46 6.79 3.22 2.44
N HIS A 47 7.46 3.53 1.34
CA HIS A 47 8.90 3.70 1.25
C HIS A 47 9.23 4.99 0.48
N ASP A 48 10.14 5.80 1.03
CA ASP A 48 10.63 7.03 0.41
C ASP A 48 12.04 6.76 -0.18
N PRO A 49 12.19 6.73 -1.52
CA PRO A 49 13.47 6.46 -2.17
C PRO A 49 14.46 7.64 -2.14
N VAL A 50 14.04 8.86 -1.84
CA VAL A 50 14.87 10.08 -1.95
C VAL A 50 15.41 10.54 -0.58
N ALA A 51 15.05 9.86 0.51
CA ALA A 51 15.56 10.16 1.83
C ALA A 51 17.10 10.22 1.84
N SER A 52 17.66 11.44 2.00
CA SER A 52 19.11 11.72 1.94
C SER A 52 19.92 11.09 3.08
N VAL A 53 19.29 10.23 3.87
CA VAL A 53 19.87 9.44 4.94
C VAL A 53 19.42 8.00 4.71
N VAL A 54 20.38 7.07 4.62
CA VAL A 54 20.13 5.64 4.50
C VAL A 54 19.27 5.19 5.68
N GLN A 55 17.98 5.00 5.46
CA GLN A 55 17.09 4.38 6.43
C GLN A 55 16.27 3.29 5.72
N PRO A 56 16.10 2.10 6.32
CA PRO A 56 15.10 1.16 5.89
C PRO A 56 13.75 1.58 6.48
N VAL A 57 13.20 2.75 6.14
CA VAL A 57 11.86 3.11 6.63
C VAL A 57 10.80 2.55 5.69
N GLN A 58 10.71 1.22 5.61
CA GLN A 58 9.46 0.61 5.17
C GLN A 58 8.47 0.73 6.32
N ARG A 59 7.50 1.63 6.20
CA ARG A 59 6.44 1.81 7.19
C ARG A 59 5.22 1.02 6.75
N LEU A 60 4.77 0.06 7.56
CA LEU A 60 3.46 -0.57 7.35
C LEU A 60 2.38 0.50 7.51
N VAL A 61 1.64 0.79 6.45
CA VAL A 61 0.60 1.82 6.43
C VAL A 61 -0.81 1.23 6.34
N ALA A 62 -0.93 -0.01 5.87
CA ALA A 62 -2.20 -0.70 5.73
C ALA A 62 -1.99 -2.22 5.74
N TYR A 63 -2.99 -2.96 6.19
CA TYR A 63 -3.07 -4.39 5.94
C TYR A 63 -4.54 -4.82 5.79
N LEU A 64 -4.77 -5.88 5.03
CA LEU A 64 -6.07 -6.50 4.85
C LEU A 64 -5.91 -8.02 4.90
N ARG A 65 -6.70 -8.67 5.75
CA ARG A 65 -6.80 -10.13 5.78
C ARG A 65 -7.85 -10.57 4.76
N LEU A 66 -7.47 -11.48 3.88
CA LEU A 66 -8.35 -12.15 2.94
C LEU A 66 -8.71 -13.50 3.52
N ASP A 67 -9.95 -13.64 3.99
CA ASP A 67 -10.42 -14.86 4.62
C ASP A 67 -10.87 -15.87 3.55
N GLU A 68 -10.40 -17.10 3.70
CA GLU A 68 -10.95 -18.30 3.06
C GLU A 68 -11.14 -18.23 1.53
N LEU A 69 -10.11 -17.82 0.79
CA LEU A 69 -10.13 -17.90 -0.67
C LEU A 69 -10.08 -19.37 -1.09
N ALA A 70 -11.09 -19.82 -1.85
CA ALA A 70 -11.12 -21.16 -2.42
C ALA A 70 -10.06 -21.33 -3.54
N PRO A 71 -9.66 -22.56 -3.89
CA PRO A 71 -8.80 -22.82 -5.05
C PRO A 71 -9.34 -22.17 -6.33
N GLY A 72 -8.51 -21.38 -7.00
CA GLY A 72 -8.88 -20.66 -8.22
C GLY A 72 -9.61 -19.34 -8.00
N GLU A 73 -10.10 -19.06 -6.78
CA GLU A 73 -10.78 -17.80 -6.46
C GLU A 73 -9.79 -16.63 -6.49
N ALA A 74 -10.27 -15.49 -6.98
CA ALA A 74 -9.52 -14.25 -6.99
C ALA A 74 -10.36 -13.11 -6.40
N VAL A 75 -9.67 -12.19 -5.73
CA VAL A 75 -10.26 -10.98 -5.18
C VAL A 75 -9.48 -9.76 -5.67
N ARG A 76 -10.20 -8.67 -5.92
CA ARG A 76 -9.63 -7.36 -6.19
C ARG A 76 -9.46 -6.62 -4.88
N VAL A 77 -8.23 -6.37 -4.49
CA VAL A 77 -7.89 -5.56 -3.32
C VAL A 77 -7.68 -4.13 -3.76
N ARG A 78 -8.37 -3.19 -3.11
CA ARG A 78 -8.22 -1.75 -3.32
C ARG A 78 -7.75 -1.10 -2.03
N ALA A 79 -6.88 -0.10 -2.15
CA ALA A 79 -6.38 0.65 -1.02
C ALA A 79 -6.39 2.15 -1.30
N HIS A 80 -7.03 2.88 -0.38
CA HIS A 80 -7.01 4.33 -0.31
C HIS A 80 -5.98 4.75 0.74
N VAL A 81 -4.87 5.33 0.32
CA VAL A 81 -3.71 5.69 1.17
C VAL A 81 -3.58 7.22 1.24
N PRO A 82 -4.01 7.87 2.34
CA PRO A 82 -3.81 9.31 2.53
C PRO A 82 -2.34 9.75 2.45
N ALA A 83 -2.08 10.90 1.83
CA ALA A 83 -0.74 11.51 1.77
C ALA A 83 -0.14 11.77 3.16
N ASP A 84 -1.00 12.00 4.18
CA ASP A 84 -0.61 12.19 5.58
C ASP A 84 0.24 11.04 6.15
N LEU A 85 0.11 9.83 5.60
CA LEU A 85 0.91 8.67 6.00
C LEU A 85 2.38 8.78 5.60
N ALA A 86 2.68 9.58 4.56
CA ALA A 86 4.03 9.92 4.13
C ALA A 86 4.67 10.99 5.04
N SER A 87 3.93 11.55 6.00
CA SER A 87 4.46 12.61 6.84
C SER A 87 5.68 12.19 7.67
N PHE A 88 6.60 13.12 7.87
CA PHE A 88 7.81 12.97 8.67
C PHE A 88 8.10 14.25 9.47
N THR A 89 8.98 14.15 10.46
CA THR A 89 9.37 15.32 11.27
C THR A 89 10.45 16.10 10.52
N GLY A 90 10.10 17.29 10.03
CA GLY A 90 11.03 18.18 9.34
C GLY A 90 12.03 18.84 10.28
N ARG A 91 13.00 19.58 9.71
CA ARG A 91 14.08 20.25 10.46
C ARG A 91 13.60 21.22 11.55
N GLY A 92 12.42 21.81 11.36
CA GLY A 92 11.79 22.70 12.35
C GLY A 92 11.05 21.99 13.49
N GLY A 93 11.20 20.66 13.63
CA GLY A 93 10.50 19.86 14.64
C GLY A 93 9.02 19.62 14.37
N ARG A 94 8.50 20.11 13.23
CA ARG A 94 7.09 20.00 12.86
C ARG A 94 6.86 18.83 11.91
N ARG A 95 5.70 18.20 12.01
CA ARG A 95 5.29 17.09 11.14
C ARG A 95 4.82 17.65 9.80
N ILE A 96 5.46 17.26 8.70
CA ILE A 96 5.16 17.80 7.37
C ILE A 96 5.01 16.68 6.33
N VAL A 97 4.30 16.98 5.25
CA VAL A 97 4.27 16.20 4.00
C VAL A 97 4.90 17.05 2.92
N GLU A 98 5.90 16.50 2.23
CA GLU A 98 6.60 17.17 1.12
C GLU A 98 6.23 16.51 -0.21
N PRO A 99 6.22 17.28 -1.31
CA PRO A 99 6.14 16.70 -2.65
C PRO A 99 7.40 15.84 -2.92
N GLY A 100 7.23 14.77 -3.67
CA GLY A 100 8.31 13.83 -3.94
C GLY A 100 7.81 12.46 -4.37
N ASP A 101 8.72 11.65 -4.89
CA ASP A 101 8.43 10.29 -5.30
C ASP A 101 8.38 9.36 -4.08
N LEU A 102 7.44 8.43 -4.10
CA LEU A 102 7.23 7.42 -3.07
C LEU A 102 6.98 6.06 -3.73
N GLU A 103 7.22 5.00 -2.97
CA GLU A 103 6.88 3.64 -3.33
C GLU A 103 5.86 3.07 -2.34
N LEU A 104 4.72 2.62 -2.86
CA LEU A 104 3.77 1.78 -2.14
C LEU A 104 4.07 0.32 -2.51
N ARG A 105 4.65 -0.41 -1.58
CA ARG A 105 5.05 -1.80 -1.74
C ARG A 105 3.99 -2.72 -1.17
N LEU A 106 3.35 -3.50 -2.02
CA LEU A 106 2.38 -4.51 -1.61
C LEU A 106 3.11 -5.83 -1.38
N ALA A 107 2.89 -6.41 -0.21
CA ALA A 107 3.71 -7.48 0.32
C ALA A 107 2.89 -8.52 1.09
N ALA A 108 3.32 -9.78 1.06
CA ALA A 108 2.76 -10.84 1.89
C ALA A 108 3.40 -10.87 3.30
N SER A 109 4.56 -10.24 3.45
CA SER A 109 5.25 -10.02 4.73
C SER A 109 6.21 -8.83 4.62
N SER A 110 6.75 -8.35 5.73
CA SER A 110 7.78 -7.30 5.76
C SER A 110 9.03 -7.61 4.92
N THR A 111 9.31 -8.88 4.65
CA THR A 111 10.48 -9.34 3.86
C THR A 111 10.12 -9.78 2.44
N ARG A 112 8.83 -9.88 2.10
CA ARG A 112 8.35 -10.42 0.82
C ARG A 112 7.44 -9.43 0.12
N THR A 113 8.04 -8.42 -0.49
CA THR A 113 7.36 -7.53 -1.45
C THR A 113 7.07 -8.28 -2.74
N LEU A 114 5.84 -8.19 -3.24
CA LEU A 114 5.38 -8.85 -4.46
C LEU A 114 5.10 -7.86 -5.57
N LEU A 115 4.51 -6.70 -5.24
CA LEU A 115 4.20 -5.64 -6.18
C LEU A 115 4.69 -4.30 -5.63
N THR A 116 5.11 -3.38 -6.50
CA THR A 116 5.53 -2.03 -6.12
C THR A 116 4.86 -1.00 -7.04
N ALA A 117 4.03 -0.14 -6.46
CA ALA A 117 3.47 1.02 -7.15
C ALA A 117 4.34 2.25 -6.85
N ARG A 118 4.88 2.86 -7.91
CA ARG A 118 5.56 4.15 -7.80
C ARG A 118 4.53 5.25 -7.88
N VAL A 119 4.55 6.20 -6.95
CA VAL A 119 3.59 7.31 -6.90
C VAL A 119 4.32 8.60 -6.55
N SER A 120 3.73 9.75 -6.86
CA SER A 120 4.36 11.05 -6.58
C SER A 120 3.42 11.98 -5.83
N LEU A 121 3.91 12.61 -4.76
CA LEU A 121 3.23 13.73 -4.11
C LEU A 121 3.57 15.02 -4.84
N THR A 122 2.56 15.87 -5.02
CA THR A 122 2.66 17.14 -5.74
C THR A 122 2.04 18.27 -4.93
N GLY A 123 2.43 19.50 -5.23
CA GLY A 123 1.96 20.70 -4.53
C GLY A 123 2.97 21.23 -3.50
N ALA A 124 2.49 22.06 -2.59
CA ALA A 124 3.33 22.69 -1.57
C ALA A 124 3.57 21.78 -0.36
N VAL A 125 4.66 22.03 0.36
CA VAL A 125 4.92 21.43 1.67
C VAL A 125 3.75 21.76 2.60
N ARG A 126 3.17 20.72 3.21
CA ARG A 126 2.02 20.86 4.09
C ARG A 126 2.41 20.49 5.52
N GLU A 127 2.12 21.38 6.47
CA GLU A 127 2.18 21.03 7.88
C GLU A 127 0.95 20.22 8.28
N VAL A 128 1.20 19.11 8.96
CA VAL A 128 0.19 18.15 9.36
C VAL A 128 -0.20 18.42 10.81
N ASP A 129 -1.46 18.76 11.03
CA ASP A 129 -2.03 19.02 12.35
C ASP A 129 -2.69 17.75 12.94
N HIS A 130 -3.49 17.94 14.00
CA HIS A 130 -4.21 16.86 14.68
C HIS A 130 -5.33 16.23 13.84
N ARG A 131 -5.73 16.79 12.69
CA ARG A 131 -6.78 16.25 11.80
C ARG A 131 -6.25 15.25 10.78
N ARG A 132 -4.99 14.87 10.91
CA ARG A 132 -4.31 13.95 10.00
C ARG A 132 -4.99 12.59 9.90
N ARG A 133 -5.06 12.06 8.68
CA ARG A 133 -5.58 10.72 8.40
C ARG A 133 -4.48 9.69 8.61
N LEU A 134 -4.53 9.00 9.74
CA LEU A 134 -3.52 8.01 10.14
C LEU A 134 -3.78 6.60 9.63
N HIS A 135 -4.92 6.35 8.99
CA HIS A 135 -5.30 5.03 8.54
C HIS A 135 -5.57 5.04 7.05
N ALA A 136 -4.89 4.16 6.33
CA ALA A 136 -5.30 3.79 4.98
C ALA A 136 -6.50 2.85 5.07
N GLY A 137 -7.45 3.02 4.14
CA GLY A 137 -8.55 2.08 3.97
C GLY A 137 -8.14 0.98 2.99
N MET A 138 -8.55 -0.25 3.26
CA MET A 138 -8.42 -1.35 2.31
C MET A 138 -9.74 -2.11 2.21
N THR A 139 -10.11 -2.49 1.00
CA THR A 139 -11.26 -3.34 0.71
C THR A 139 -10.87 -4.47 -0.21
N ALA A 140 -11.63 -5.57 -0.15
CA ALA A 140 -11.52 -6.67 -1.10
C ALA A 140 -12.90 -6.98 -1.67
N GLU A 141 -12.95 -7.17 -2.98
CA GLU A 141 -14.15 -7.56 -3.71
C GLU A 141 -13.85 -8.83 -4.51
N PRO A 142 -14.69 -9.88 -4.42
CA PRO A 142 -14.53 -11.06 -5.25
C PRO A 142 -14.54 -10.71 -6.74
N LEU A 143 -13.64 -11.31 -7.50
CA LEU A 143 -13.70 -11.26 -8.95
C LEU A 143 -14.59 -12.39 -9.47
N PRO A 144 -15.40 -12.14 -10.52
CA PRO A 144 -16.19 -13.19 -11.13
C PRO A 144 -15.28 -14.34 -11.60
N ALA A 145 -15.71 -15.57 -11.35
CA ALA A 145 -15.04 -16.76 -11.87
C ALA A 145 -15.15 -16.75 -13.41
N HIS A 146 -14.02 -16.90 -14.10
CA HIS A 146 -13.98 -17.10 -15.54
C HIS A 146 -14.26 -18.56 -15.90
#